data_AF-A0A382MQB8-F1
#
_entry.id   AF-A0A382MQB8-F1
#
_cell.length_a   1.000
_cell.length_b   1.000
_cell.length_c   1.000
_cell.angle_alpha   90.00
_cell.angle_beta   90.00
_cell.angle_gamma   90.00
#
_symmetry.space_group_name_H-M   'P 1'
#
loop_
_entity.id
_entity.type
_entity.pdbx_description
1 polymer ?
#
loop_
_entity_poly.entity_id
_entity_poly.type
_entity_poly.pdbx_seq_one_letter_code
_entity_poly.pdbx_strand_id
1 'polypeptide(L)'
;MSDPAQSDFHVASDKPFLIGLGVLGGSYLIIIAAMVLADLVFLDYGDQPVLGPELVGQGRYTDSEVVVTVMTGRSYQFSRGRNEIGLKLGNRTVVGNGLYEANTSRAILLASAKGKPITASLRLEASVVAIDVTNNIATLTTDVSHGLLWGQFIRVSDADQSGWNGIHEITDTTTNQLSIILADEAQSAKKLKLTKPNALIQALRSRDIQFSIVLSLISCTITTLLSLWVSVPIGYVMSRYQFRGKPLIDTLLDIPIVLPPLVVGLSLLILFRYVPDWLSDAVVYKWPAVVLAQFMVACAFAVRTMRVTFDQIPQRYEQVALTLGCNRQKAFWRVIMPQAK
;
A
#
# COMPACT_ATOMS: atom_id res chain seq x y z
N MET A 1 40.41 4.85 61.95
CA MET A 1 40.33 5.55 60.66
C MET A 1 39.93 4.51 59.62
N SER A 2 38.66 4.08 59.65
CA SER A 2 37.54 4.60 58.85
C SER A 2 37.69 4.19 57.38
N ASP A 3 37.02 3.08 57.03
CA ASP A 3 36.83 2.58 55.67
C ASP A 3 36.25 3.67 54.75
N PRO A 4 36.67 3.75 53.47
CA PRO A 4 36.08 4.68 52.52
C PRO A 4 34.67 4.19 52.17
N ALA A 5 33.69 5.07 52.38
CA ALA A 5 32.30 4.83 52.03
C ALA A 5 32.17 4.50 50.53
N GLN A 6 31.67 3.32 50.21
CA GLN A 6 31.23 2.96 48.86
C GLN A 6 30.06 3.88 48.48
N SER A 7 30.23 4.65 47.41
CA SER A 7 29.14 5.44 46.83
C SER A 7 28.21 4.50 46.04
N ASP A 8 27.04 4.23 46.61
CA ASP A 8 25.92 3.57 45.93
C ASP A 8 25.38 4.45 44.79
N PHE A 9 26.05 4.40 43.63
CA PHE A 9 25.50 4.92 42.39
C PHE A 9 24.43 3.96 41.85
N HIS A 10 23.18 4.15 42.28
CA HIS A 10 22.04 3.50 41.67
C HIS A 10 21.82 4.06 40.25
N VAL A 11 21.98 3.21 39.24
CA VAL A 11 21.62 3.52 37.85
C VAL A 11 20.11 3.80 37.80
N ALA A 12 19.73 4.96 37.27
CA ALA A 12 18.33 5.34 37.11
C ALA A 12 17.59 4.26 36.29
N SER A 13 16.40 3.88 36.73
CA SER A 13 15.64 2.79 36.11
C SER A 13 15.26 3.12 34.67
N ASP A 14 15.48 2.19 33.73
CA ASP A 14 15.05 2.31 32.32
C ASP A 14 13.53 2.17 32.12
N LYS A 15 12.77 1.93 33.20
CA LYS A 15 11.31 1.78 33.19
C LYS A 15 10.56 2.90 32.45
N PRO A 16 10.78 4.20 32.72
CA PRO A 16 10.12 5.28 31.98
C PRO A 16 10.40 5.23 30.47
N PHE A 17 11.61 4.85 30.05
CA PHE A 17 11.94 4.73 28.63
C PHE A 17 11.21 3.55 27.98
N LEU A 18 11.22 2.38 28.63
CA LEU A 18 10.50 1.19 28.15
C LEU A 18 8.98 1.39 28.13
N ILE A 19 8.42 2.10 29.10
CA ILE A 19 7.01 2.51 29.11
C ILE A 19 6.73 3.45 27.94
N GLY A 20 7.60 4.44 27.69
CA GLY A 20 7.47 5.34 26.55
C GLY A 20 7.48 4.62 25.20
N LEU A 21 8.42 3.67 25.01
CA LEU A 21 8.49 2.84 23.81
C LEU A 21 7.24 1.95 23.65
N GLY A 22 6.76 1.37 24.75
CA GLY A 22 5.54 0.55 24.76
C GLY A 22 4.28 1.34 24.42
N VAL A 23 4.15 2.57 24.93
CA VAL A 23 3.03 3.47 24.60
C VAL A 23 3.09 3.87 23.12
N LEU A 24 4.27 4.23 22.62
CA LEU A 24 4.43 4.66 21.24
C LEU A 24 4.16 3.50 20.27
N GLY A 25 4.81 2.34 20.48
CA GLY A 25 4.58 1.14 19.67
C GLY A 25 3.15 0.60 19.76
N GLY A 26 2.57 0.60 20.97
CA GLY A 26 1.18 0.21 21.19
C GLY A 26 0.19 1.13 20.48
N SER A 27 0.43 2.45 20.50
CA SER A 27 -0.41 3.41 19.78
C SER A 27 -0.39 3.19 18.27
N TYR A 28 0.77 2.86 17.68
CA TYR A 28 0.87 2.52 16.26
C TYR A 28 0.08 1.26 15.91
N LEU A 29 0.19 0.21 16.72
CA LEU A 29 -0.57 -1.02 16.50
C LEU A 29 -2.09 -0.77 16.58
N ILE A 30 -2.53 0.06 17.52
CA ILE A 30 -3.95 0.45 17.64
C ILE A 30 -4.40 1.22 16.39
N ILE A 31 -3.60 2.17 15.90
CA ILE A 31 -3.94 2.93 14.68
C ILE A 31 -4.02 2.00 13.48
N ILE A 32 -3.04 1.10 13.29
CA ILE A 32 -3.04 0.13 12.19
C ILE A 32 -4.27 -0.77 12.28
N ALA A 33 -4.57 -1.32 13.46
CA ALA A 33 -5.74 -2.17 13.67
C ALA A 33 -7.05 -1.41 13.42
N ALA A 34 -7.16 -0.17 13.87
CA ALA A 34 -8.32 0.69 13.61
C ALA A 34 -8.49 0.99 12.11
N MET A 35 -7.38 1.22 11.39
CA MET A 35 -7.41 1.46 9.96
C MET A 35 -7.84 0.21 9.18
N VAL A 36 -7.30 -0.96 9.53
CA VAL A 36 -7.73 -2.24 8.95
C VAL A 36 -9.20 -2.54 9.29
N LEU A 37 -9.64 -2.30 10.52
CA LEU A 37 -11.04 -2.49 10.92
C LEU A 37 -11.95 -1.53 10.17
N ALA A 38 -11.55 -0.27 10.01
CA ALA A 38 -12.29 0.71 9.22
C ALA A 38 -12.43 0.23 7.77
N ASP A 39 -11.34 -0.22 7.15
CA ASP A 39 -11.40 -0.79 5.80
C ASP A 39 -12.34 -2.01 5.75
N LEU A 40 -12.26 -2.92 6.72
CA LEU A 40 -13.13 -4.11 6.78
C LEU A 40 -14.61 -3.80 6.95
N VAL A 41 -14.93 -2.72 7.68
CA VAL A 41 -16.31 -2.33 7.99
C VAL A 41 -16.90 -1.43 6.91
N PHE A 42 -16.08 -0.57 6.27
CA PHE A 42 -16.55 0.46 5.35
C PHE A 42 -16.32 0.15 3.86
N LEU A 43 -15.32 -0.67 3.52
CA LEU A 43 -15.14 -1.11 2.13
C LEU A 43 -15.95 -2.37 1.88
N ASP A 44 -16.94 -2.24 1.00
CA ASP A 44 -17.59 -3.40 0.42
C ASP A 44 -16.62 -4.06 -0.57
N TYR A 45 -16.06 -5.20 -0.17
CA TYR A 45 -15.15 -6.01 -0.98
C TYR A 45 -15.86 -6.80 -2.09
N GLY A 46 -17.19 -6.67 -2.20
CA GLY A 46 -17.94 -7.14 -3.35
C GLY A 46 -17.60 -6.39 -4.63
N ASP A 47 -17.86 -7.03 -5.77
CA ASP A 47 -17.74 -6.35 -7.05
C ASP A 47 -18.84 -5.28 -7.17
N GLN A 48 -18.47 -4.06 -7.53
CA GLN A 48 -19.38 -2.91 -7.59
C GLN A 48 -19.98 -2.74 -8.99
N PRO A 49 -21.28 -2.48 -9.15
CA PRO A 49 -21.89 -2.27 -10.47
C PRO A 49 -21.20 -1.13 -11.24
N VAL A 50 -21.16 -1.26 -12.56
CA VAL A 50 -20.74 -0.13 -13.41
C VAL A 50 -21.91 0.85 -13.50
N LEU A 51 -21.69 2.09 -13.04
CA LEU A 51 -22.75 3.09 -12.90
C LEU A 51 -22.63 4.18 -13.95
N GLY A 52 -23.79 4.56 -14.47
CA GLY A 52 -24.01 5.68 -15.35
C GLY A 52 -23.88 7.05 -14.68
N PRO A 53 -24.13 8.13 -15.44
CA PRO A 53 -24.22 9.48 -14.89
C PRO A 53 -25.34 9.61 -13.85
N GLU A 54 -25.21 10.59 -12.96
CA GLU A 54 -26.22 10.87 -11.94
C GLU A 54 -27.50 11.41 -12.58
N LEU A 55 -28.60 10.69 -12.36
CA LEU A 55 -29.95 11.16 -12.73
C LEU A 55 -30.45 12.20 -11.72
N VAL A 56 -29.96 12.11 -10.48
CA VAL A 56 -30.21 13.08 -9.42
C VAL A 56 -28.88 13.52 -8.86
N GLY A 57 -28.48 14.74 -9.22
CA GLY A 57 -27.28 15.37 -8.69
C GLY A 57 -27.53 15.95 -7.31
N GLN A 58 -26.58 15.74 -6.40
CA GLN A 58 -26.62 16.27 -5.04
C GLN A 58 -26.77 17.80 -5.05
N GLY A 59 -27.66 18.32 -4.21
CA GLY A 59 -27.88 19.74 -3.98
C GLY A 59 -28.72 20.47 -5.02
N ARG A 60 -29.14 19.82 -6.11
CA ARG A 60 -29.84 20.46 -7.23
C ARG A 60 -31.35 20.64 -7.03
N TYR A 61 -31.92 19.94 -6.06
CA TYR A 61 -33.36 19.95 -5.82
C TYR A 61 -33.66 20.34 -4.36
N THR A 62 -34.66 21.19 -4.14
CA THR A 62 -35.09 21.66 -2.81
C THR A 62 -36.56 21.34 -2.51
N ASP A 63 -37.25 20.73 -3.48
CA ASP A 63 -38.64 20.34 -3.36
C ASP A 63 -38.81 19.17 -2.38
N SER A 64 -40.00 19.08 -1.79
CA SER A 64 -40.35 17.99 -0.88
C SER A 64 -40.39 16.62 -1.57
N GLU A 65 -40.67 16.60 -2.87
CA GLU A 65 -40.71 15.41 -3.71
C GLU A 65 -40.02 15.69 -5.04
N VAL A 66 -39.10 14.82 -5.45
CA VAL A 66 -38.46 14.91 -6.77
C VAL A 66 -38.78 13.66 -7.58
N VAL A 67 -39.49 13.87 -8.69
CA VAL A 67 -39.87 12.81 -9.61
C VAL A 67 -38.79 12.64 -10.68
N VAL A 68 -38.25 11.44 -10.76
CA VAL A 68 -37.22 11.06 -11.73
C VAL A 68 -37.82 10.02 -12.66
N THR A 69 -37.63 10.23 -13.97
CA THR A 69 -38.03 9.23 -14.97
C THR A 69 -37.05 8.07 -14.93
N VAL A 70 -37.58 6.86 -14.73
CA VAL A 70 -36.80 5.61 -14.72
C VAL A 70 -37.40 4.65 -15.74
N MET A 71 -36.58 3.72 -16.24
CA MET A 71 -36.98 2.70 -17.20
C MET A 71 -37.34 1.41 -16.47
N THR A 72 -38.53 0.88 -16.76
CA THR A 72 -38.98 -0.39 -16.16
C THR A 72 -38.04 -1.54 -16.55
N GLY A 73 -37.68 -2.38 -15.59
CA GLY A 73 -36.76 -3.53 -15.79
C GLY A 73 -35.28 -3.16 -15.77
N ARG A 74 -34.92 -1.92 -15.45
CA ARG A 74 -33.54 -1.48 -15.26
C ARG A 74 -33.18 -1.36 -13.78
N SER A 75 -31.93 -1.70 -13.47
CA SER A 75 -31.36 -1.56 -12.13
C SER A 75 -30.80 -0.17 -11.89
N TYR A 76 -31.09 0.39 -10.72
CA TYR A 76 -30.59 1.69 -10.28
C TYR A 76 -29.90 1.57 -8.93
N GLN A 77 -28.69 2.12 -8.83
CA GLN A 77 -28.02 2.28 -7.55
C GLN A 77 -28.59 3.51 -6.86
N PHE A 78 -29.24 3.29 -5.72
CA PHE A 78 -29.69 4.35 -4.83
C PHE A 78 -28.72 4.46 -3.64
N SER A 79 -28.19 5.66 -3.42
CA SER A 79 -27.44 6.00 -2.23
C SER A 79 -28.16 7.11 -1.48
N ARG A 80 -28.68 6.77 -0.30
CA ARG A 80 -29.42 7.68 0.56
C ARG A 80 -28.48 8.75 1.12
N GLY A 81 -28.89 10.01 1.00
CA GLY A 81 -28.22 11.13 1.63
C GLY A 81 -28.75 11.39 3.04
N ARG A 82 -28.39 12.54 3.61
CA ARG A 82 -28.78 12.91 4.98
C ARG A 82 -30.17 13.55 5.07
N ASN A 83 -30.68 14.03 3.94
CA ASN A 83 -31.89 14.86 3.88
C ASN A 83 -33.09 14.11 3.28
N GLU A 84 -33.02 12.80 3.09
CA GLU A 84 -34.07 12.01 2.44
C GLU A 84 -34.60 10.90 3.36
N ILE A 85 -35.91 10.64 3.24
CA ILE A 85 -36.61 9.57 3.94
C ILE A 85 -36.38 8.25 3.19
N GLY A 86 -36.38 8.31 1.86
CA GLY A 86 -36.16 7.16 0.99
C GLY A 86 -36.58 7.44 -0.47
N LEU A 87 -36.48 6.40 -1.29
CA LEU A 87 -36.90 6.38 -2.69
C LEU A 87 -38.20 5.59 -2.83
N LYS A 88 -39.24 6.18 -3.39
CA LYS A 88 -40.50 5.50 -3.68
C LYS A 88 -40.53 5.03 -5.14
N LEU A 89 -40.63 3.72 -5.32
CA LEU A 89 -40.76 3.02 -6.60
C LEU A 89 -42.15 2.38 -6.65
N GLY A 90 -43.10 3.07 -7.29
CA GLY A 90 -44.52 2.71 -7.27
C GLY A 90 -45.09 2.69 -5.85
N ASN A 91 -45.51 1.51 -5.37
CA ASN A 91 -46.06 1.31 -4.02
C ASN A 91 -45.00 0.90 -2.98
N ARG A 92 -43.74 0.71 -3.37
CA ARG A 92 -42.66 0.32 -2.46
C ARG A 92 -41.80 1.53 -2.11
N THR A 93 -41.46 1.69 -0.83
CA THR A 93 -40.50 2.70 -0.38
C THR A 93 -39.22 2.01 0.03
N VAL A 94 -38.13 2.41 -0.59
CA VAL A 94 -36.78 1.89 -0.40
C VAL A 94 -36.00 2.87 0.47
N VAL A 95 -35.49 2.38 1.60
CA VAL A 95 -34.82 3.20 2.61
C VAL A 95 -33.32 2.85 2.73
N GLY A 96 -32.91 1.67 2.23
CA GLY A 96 -31.52 1.21 2.24
C GLY A 96 -30.72 1.72 1.05
N ASN A 97 -29.39 1.61 1.15
CA ASN A 97 -28.48 1.80 0.03
C ASN A 97 -28.35 0.48 -0.75
N GLY A 98 -28.27 0.55 -2.06
CA GLY A 98 -28.06 -0.65 -2.90
C GLY A 98 -28.62 -0.51 -4.31
N LEU A 99 -28.57 -1.63 -5.04
CA LEU A 99 -29.18 -1.80 -6.35
C LEU A 99 -30.66 -2.13 -6.22
N TYR A 100 -31.50 -1.43 -6.98
CA TYR A 100 -32.93 -1.63 -7.03
C TYR A 100 -33.44 -1.67 -8.46
N GLU A 101 -34.24 -2.68 -8.79
CA GLU A 101 -34.89 -2.76 -10.09
C GLU A 101 -36.14 -1.88 -10.13
N ALA A 102 -36.24 -1.02 -11.14
CA ALA A 102 -37.40 -0.18 -11.35
C ALA A 102 -38.58 -1.00 -11.91
N ASN A 103 -39.66 -1.10 -11.15
CA ASN A 103 -40.92 -1.73 -11.56
C ASN A 103 -41.91 -0.75 -12.19
N THR A 104 -41.63 0.55 -12.10
CA THR A 104 -42.46 1.64 -12.62
C THR A 104 -41.63 2.60 -13.47
N SER A 105 -42.30 3.43 -14.27
CA SER A 105 -41.64 4.46 -15.11
C SER A 105 -41.24 5.74 -14.37
N ARG A 106 -41.56 5.82 -13.07
CA ARG A 106 -41.29 6.98 -12.22
C ARG A 106 -40.75 6.52 -10.87
N ALA A 107 -39.74 7.21 -10.38
CA ALA A 107 -39.20 7.08 -9.04
C ALA A 107 -39.32 8.43 -8.32
N ILE A 108 -39.78 8.42 -7.08
CA ILE A 108 -40.03 9.65 -6.31
C ILE A 108 -39.09 9.67 -5.11
N LEU A 109 -38.21 10.65 -5.06
CA LEU A 109 -37.36 10.90 -3.90
C LEU A 109 -38.14 11.72 -2.87
N LEU A 110 -38.19 11.22 -1.63
CA LEU A 110 -38.91 11.85 -0.53
C LEU A 110 -37.92 12.63 0.35
N ALA A 111 -38.04 13.96 0.38
CA ALA A 111 -37.24 14.79 1.26
C ALA A 111 -37.69 14.62 2.72
N SER A 112 -36.75 14.71 3.65
CA SER A 112 -36.97 14.64 5.10
C SER A 112 -37.67 15.88 5.64
N ALA A 113 -37.50 17.03 4.99
CA ALA A 113 -38.12 18.29 5.36
C ALA A 113 -38.22 19.20 4.13
N LYS A 114 -39.28 20.01 4.07
CA LYS A 114 -39.53 20.96 2.98
C LYS A 114 -38.41 22.01 2.91
N GLY A 115 -37.86 22.25 1.71
CA GLY A 115 -36.85 23.29 1.47
C GLY A 115 -35.40 22.88 1.78
N LYS A 116 -35.14 21.65 2.26
CA LYS A 116 -33.77 21.14 2.39
C LYS A 116 -33.29 20.58 1.04
N PRO A 117 -32.02 20.80 0.66
CA PRO A 117 -31.49 20.27 -0.58
C PRO A 117 -31.39 18.74 -0.52
N ILE A 118 -31.78 18.08 -1.61
CA ILE A 118 -31.62 16.64 -1.78
C ILE A 118 -30.15 16.30 -2.01
N THR A 119 -29.62 15.45 -1.15
CA THR A 119 -28.26 14.91 -1.11
C THR A 119 -28.17 13.44 -1.52
N ALA A 120 -29.31 12.79 -1.77
CA ALA A 120 -29.32 11.43 -2.31
C ALA A 120 -28.83 11.39 -3.76
N SER A 121 -28.22 10.26 -4.15
CA SER A 121 -27.86 10.00 -5.55
C SER A 121 -28.62 8.79 -6.08
N LEU A 122 -29.02 8.90 -7.35
CA LEU A 122 -29.64 7.83 -8.11
C LEU A 122 -28.89 7.70 -9.43
N ARG A 123 -28.31 6.52 -9.67
CA ARG A 123 -27.51 6.21 -10.86
C ARG A 123 -28.05 4.96 -11.53
N LEU A 124 -28.11 4.97 -12.87
CA LEU A 124 -28.48 3.79 -13.66
C LEU A 124 -27.30 2.81 -13.72
N GLU A 125 -27.53 1.50 -13.59
CA GLU A 125 -26.53 0.47 -13.90
C GLU A 125 -26.31 0.43 -15.42
N ALA A 126 -25.06 0.61 -15.86
CA ALA A 126 -24.71 0.56 -17.27
C ALA A 126 -24.81 -0.88 -17.78
N SER A 127 -25.52 -1.06 -18.90
CA SER A 127 -25.64 -2.34 -19.59
C SER A 127 -24.89 -2.32 -20.90
N VAL A 128 -24.35 -3.47 -21.31
CA VAL A 128 -23.77 -3.63 -22.63
C VAL A 128 -24.88 -3.88 -23.66
N VAL A 129 -24.90 -3.08 -24.72
CA VAL A 129 -25.89 -3.10 -25.79
C VAL A 129 -25.34 -3.72 -27.07
N ALA A 130 -24.05 -3.52 -27.34
CA ALA A 130 -23.37 -4.09 -28.50
C ALA A 130 -21.96 -4.55 -28.14
N ILE A 131 -21.53 -5.62 -28.82
CA ILE A 131 -20.27 -6.31 -28.60
C ILE A 131 -19.67 -6.62 -29.97
N ASP A 132 -18.56 -5.96 -30.28
CA ASP A 132 -17.83 -6.15 -31.52
C ASP A 132 -16.44 -6.69 -31.21
N VAL A 133 -16.08 -7.83 -31.80
CA VAL A 133 -14.76 -8.44 -31.61
C VAL A 133 -13.98 -8.34 -32.91
N THR A 134 -12.81 -7.73 -32.87
CA THR A 134 -11.88 -7.65 -34.02
C THR A 134 -10.47 -7.89 -33.52
N ASN A 135 -9.78 -8.88 -34.08
CA ASN A 135 -8.39 -9.22 -33.74
C ASN A 135 -8.16 -9.37 -32.22
N ASN A 136 -8.99 -10.18 -31.54
CA ASN A 136 -8.98 -10.39 -30.08
C ASN A 136 -9.21 -9.14 -29.22
N ILE A 137 -9.61 -8.02 -29.82
CA ILE A 137 -10.05 -6.82 -29.10
C ILE A 137 -11.57 -6.80 -29.14
N ALA A 138 -12.18 -6.88 -27.95
CA ALA A 138 -13.61 -6.73 -27.79
C ALA A 138 -13.95 -5.28 -27.44
N THR A 139 -14.70 -4.63 -28.32
CA THR A 139 -15.28 -3.31 -28.11
C THR A 139 -16.70 -3.48 -27.57
N LEU A 140 -16.92 -3.05 -26.33
CA LEU A 140 -18.21 -3.08 -25.65
C LEU A 140 -18.84 -1.70 -25.71
N THR A 141 -20.05 -1.61 -26.26
CA THR A 141 -20.85 -0.39 -26.26
C THR A 141 -21.89 -0.47 -25.15
N THR A 142 -21.88 0.51 -24.28
CA THR A 142 -22.82 0.67 -23.16
C THR A 142 -23.97 1.61 -23.54
N ASP A 143 -25.12 1.43 -22.91
CA ASP A 143 -26.31 2.28 -23.09
C ASP A 143 -26.15 3.68 -22.50
N VAL A 144 -25.34 3.81 -21.45
CA VAL A 144 -25.04 5.07 -20.78
C VAL A 144 -23.56 5.22 -20.48
N SER A 145 -23.13 6.45 -20.21
CA SER A 145 -21.72 6.71 -19.94
C SER A 145 -21.24 6.00 -18.67
N HIS A 146 -20.25 5.12 -18.80
CA HIS A 146 -19.82 4.24 -17.72
C HIS A 146 -18.77 4.87 -16.77
N GLY A 147 -18.16 6.01 -17.14
CA GLY A 147 -17.15 6.70 -16.32
C GLY A 147 -15.94 5.84 -15.93
N LEU A 148 -15.55 4.92 -16.80
CA LEU A 148 -14.40 4.03 -16.59
C LEU A 148 -13.18 4.70 -17.20
N LEU A 149 -12.02 4.41 -16.64
CA LEU A 149 -10.76 5.00 -17.08
C LEU A 149 -9.86 3.95 -17.73
N TRP A 150 -8.99 4.42 -18.62
CA TRP A 150 -7.93 3.61 -19.19
C TRP A 150 -7.08 2.95 -18.11
N GLY A 151 -6.72 1.68 -18.29
CA GLY A 151 -5.95 0.89 -17.32
C GLY A 151 -6.74 0.39 -16.10
N GLN A 152 -8.03 0.72 -15.98
CA GLN A 152 -8.88 0.09 -14.97
C GLN A 152 -9.23 -1.35 -15.35
N PHE A 153 -9.39 -2.19 -14.33
CA PHE A 153 -9.88 -3.55 -14.51
C PHE A 153 -11.41 -3.60 -14.41
N ILE A 154 -12.02 -4.43 -15.25
CA ILE A 154 -13.44 -4.79 -15.19
C ILE A 154 -13.59 -6.31 -15.05
N ARG A 155 -14.59 -6.74 -14.28
CA ARG A 155 -15.02 -8.13 -14.26
C ARG A 155 -16.16 -8.32 -15.25
N VAL A 156 -15.98 -9.27 -16.15
CA VAL A 156 -17.02 -9.80 -17.01
C VAL A 156 -17.55 -11.08 -16.39
N SER A 157 -18.87 -11.15 -16.27
CA SER A 157 -19.60 -12.28 -15.68
C SER A 157 -20.85 -12.59 -16.51
N ASP A 158 -21.40 -13.80 -16.35
CA ASP A 158 -22.59 -14.28 -17.08
C ASP A 158 -22.50 -14.15 -18.61
N ALA A 159 -21.29 -14.29 -19.15
CA ALA A 159 -21.10 -14.31 -20.59
C ALA A 159 -21.64 -15.61 -21.21
N ASP A 160 -22.30 -15.50 -22.35
CA ASP A 160 -22.85 -16.63 -23.11
C ASP A 160 -21.79 -17.44 -23.86
N GLN A 161 -20.60 -16.88 -24.06
CA GLN A 161 -19.47 -17.49 -24.76
C GLN A 161 -18.30 -17.77 -23.81
N SER A 162 -17.58 -18.86 -24.05
CA SER A 162 -16.34 -19.18 -23.33
C SER A 162 -15.22 -18.18 -23.66
N GLY A 163 -14.35 -17.88 -22.69
CA GLY A 163 -13.22 -16.94 -22.86
C GLY A 163 -13.52 -15.51 -22.42
N TRP A 164 -14.79 -15.18 -22.14
CA TRP A 164 -15.21 -13.85 -21.69
C TRP A 164 -15.21 -13.68 -20.17
N ASN A 165 -15.62 -14.69 -19.42
CA ASN A 165 -15.72 -14.57 -17.96
C ASN A 165 -14.34 -14.41 -17.32
N GLY A 166 -14.16 -13.39 -16.49
CA GLY A 166 -12.87 -13.08 -15.89
C GLY A 166 -12.69 -11.61 -15.59
N ILE A 167 -11.47 -11.23 -15.21
CA ILE A 167 -11.07 -9.84 -14.99
C ILE A 167 -10.19 -9.42 -16.17
N HIS A 168 -10.61 -8.37 -16.86
CA HIS A 168 -9.96 -7.83 -18.05
C HIS A 168 -9.52 -6.38 -17.81
N GLU A 169 -8.42 -5.98 -18.43
CA GLU A 169 -7.92 -4.61 -18.40
C GLU A 169 -8.54 -3.81 -19.54
N ILE A 170 -8.97 -2.58 -19.24
CA ILE A 170 -9.47 -1.64 -20.25
C ILE A 170 -8.27 -1.05 -21.01
N THR A 171 -8.21 -1.32 -22.31
CA THR A 171 -7.13 -0.84 -23.19
C THR A 171 -7.46 0.44 -23.92
N ASP A 172 -8.74 0.70 -24.16
CA ASP A 172 -9.23 1.95 -24.72
C ASP A 172 -10.62 2.25 -24.13
N THR A 173 -10.95 3.52 -23.96
CA THR A 173 -12.23 3.92 -23.40
C THR A 173 -12.66 5.31 -23.86
N THR A 174 -13.95 5.41 -24.18
CA THR A 174 -14.65 6.65 -24.51
C THR A 174 -15.82 6.83 -23.54
N THR A 175 -16.73 7.76 -23.85
CA THR A 175 -17.91 8.02 -23.01
C THR A 175 -18.78 6.78 -22.83
N ASN A 176 -19.05 6.02 -23.91
CA ASN A 176 -19.97 4.88 -23.94
C ASN A 176 -19.36 3.60 -24.50
N GLN A 177 -18.09 3.62 -24.94
CA GLN A 177 -17.42 2.44 -25.45
C GLN A 177 -16.16 2.15 -24.66
N LEU A 178 -15.86 0.88 -24.47
CA LEU A 178 -14.62 0.43 -23.89
C LEU A 178 -14.09 -0.78 -24.65
N SER A 179 -12.78 -0.94 -24.67
CA SER A 179 -12.10 -2.03 -25.34
C SER A 179 -11.34 -2.87 -24.33
N ILE A 180 -11.43 -4.19 -24.47
CA ILE A 180 -10.66 -5.16 -23.70
C ILE A 180 -9.95 -6.13 -24.63
N ILE A 181 -8.80 -6.62 -24.19
CA ILE A 181 -8.09 -7.70 -24.89
C ILE A 181 -8.58 -9.04 -24.36
N LEU A 182 -8.94 -9.93 -25.27
CA LEU A 182 -9.31 -11.32 -24.99
C LEU A 182 -8.09 -12.21 -25.21
N ALA A 183 -7.87 -13.18 -24.31
CA ALA A 183 -6.72 -14.07 -24.37
C ALA A 183 -6.85 -15.14 -25.48
N ASP A 184 -8.08 -15.51 -25.84
CA ASP A 184 -8.40 -16.52 -26.86
C ASP A 184 -9.15 -15.87 -28.04
N GLU A 185 -9.19 -16.56 -29.19
CA GLU A 185 -10.09 -16.24 -30.33
C GLU A 185 -11.56 -16.41 -29.93
N ALA A 186 -12.04 -15.54 -29.04
CA ALA A 186 -13.38 -15.63 -28.51
C ALA A 186 -14.38 -15.15 -29.56
N GLN A 187 -15.45 -15.93 -29.73
CA GLN A 187 -16.59 -15.52 -30.53
C GLN A 187 -17.30 -14.33 -29.87
N SER A 188 -17.97 -13.51 -30.68
CA SER A 188 -18.74 -12.38 -30.13
C SER A 188 -19.85 -12.86 -29.21
N ALA A 189 -19.79 -12.43 -27.95
CA ALA A 189 -20.83 -12.66 -26.95
C ALA A 189 -22.04 -11.77 -27.25
N LYS A 190 -23.25 -12.23 -26.90
CA LYS A 190 -24.48 -11.42 -27.00
C LYS A 190 -24.95 -10.89 -25.66
N LYS A 191 -24.54 -11.54 -24.58
CA LYS A 191 -24.96 -11.17 -23.22
C LYS A 191 -23.77 -11.31 -22.29
N LEU A 192 -23.51 -10.25 -21.53
CA LEU A 192 -22.56 -10.26 -20.42
C LEU A 192 -22.91 -9.17 -19.42
N LYS A 193 -22.43 -9.33 -18.18
CA LYS A 193 -22.58 -8.36 -17.09
C LYS A 193 -21.21 -7.79 -16.73
N LEU A 194 -21.15 -6.45 -16.63
CA LEU A 194 -19.95 -5.72 -16.24
C LEU A 194 -20.03 -5.27 -14.79
N THR A 195 -18.97 -5.59 -14.04
CA THR A 195 -18.84 -5.16 -12.65
C THR A 195 -17.42 -4.67 -12.41
N LYS A 196 -17.23 -3.65 -11.57
CA LYS A 196 -15.92 -3.20 -11.10
C LYS A 196 -15.41 -4.21 -10.07
N PRO A 197 -14.22 -4.81 -10.29
CA PRO A 197 -13.61 -5.69 -9.31
C PRO A 197 -13.40 -4.94 -7.99
N ASN A 198 -13.37 -5.69 -6.89
CA ASN A 198 -12.93 -5.20 -5.59
C ASN A 198 -11.70 -4.25 -5.71
N ALA A 199 -11.78 -3.09 -5.06
CA ALA A 199 -10.75 -2.05 -5.08
C ALA A 199 -9.37 -2.56 -4.68
N LEU A 200 -9.28 -3.50 -3.73
CA LEU A 200 -8.01 -4.10 -3.32
C LEU A 200 -7.38 -4.94 -4.46
N ILE A 201 -8.20 -5.74 -5.14
CA ILE A 201 -7.75 -6.55 -6.28
C ILE A 201 -7.32 -5.63 -7.43
N GLN A 202 -8.07 -4.55 -7.67
CA GLN A 202 -7.74 -3.54 -8.68
C GLN A 202 -6.40 -2.87 -8.37
N ALA A 203 -6.15 -2.50 -7.11
CA ALA A 203 -4.89 -1.92 -6.66
C ALA A 203 -3.71 -2.90 -6.81
N LEU A 204 -3.85 -4.14 -6.34
CA LEU A 204 -2.79 -5.15 -6.43
C LEU A 204 -2.47 -5.58 -7.86
N ARG A 205 -3.43 -5.45 -8.78
CA ARG A 205 -3.24 -5.76 -10.21
C ARG A 205 -2.71 -4.57 -11.00
N SER A 206 -2.73 -3.36 -10.45
CA SER A 206 -2.17 -2.18 -11.12
C SER A 206 -0.68 -2.35 -11.39
N ARG A 207 -0.27 -2.10 -12.65
CA ARG A 207 1.12 -2.22 -13.11
C ARG A 207 2.07 -1.33 -12.30
N ASP A 208 1.63 -0.12 -11.94
CA ASP A 208 2.44 0.84 -11.19
C ASP A 208 2.69 0.37 -9.75
N ILE A 209 1.68 -0.22 -9.13
CA ILE A 209 1.77 -0.77 -7.77
C ILE A 209 2.65 -2.01 -7.77
N GLN A 210 2.46 -2.92 -8.74
CA GLN A 210 3.31 -4.10 -8.89
C GLN A 210 4.77 -3.72 -9.11
N PHE A 211 5.03 -2.76 -9.99
CA PHE A 211 6.38 -2.23 -10.22
C PHE A 211 6.99 -1.67 -8.93
N SER A 212 6.23 -0.86 -8.18
CA SER A 212 6.68 -0.27 -6.93
C SER A 212 6.98 -1.32 -5.84
N ILE A 213 6.16 -2.37 -5.75
CA ILE A 213 6.37 -3.49 -4.83
C ILE A 213 7.65 -4.25 -5.19
N VAL A 214 7.81 -4.61 -6.47
CA VAL A 214 9.00 -5.34 -6.94
C VAL A 214 10.27 -4.51 -6.73
N LEU A 215 10.24 -3.23 -7.07
CA LEU A 215 11.37 -2.33 -6.87
C LEU A 215 11.72 -2.19 -5.38
N SER A 216 10.71 -2.11 -4.51
CA SER A 216 10.90 -2.05 -3.06
C SER A 216 11.52 -3.32 -2.51
N LEU A 217 11.02 -4.50 -2.92
CA LEU A 217 11.54 -5.80 -2.50
C LEU A 217 12.98 -6.02 -2.96
N ILE A 218 13.28 -5.71 -4.23
CA ILE A 218 14.62 -5.83 -4.79
C ILE A 218 15.58 -4.88 -4.06
N SER A 219 15.22 -3.60 -3.95
CA SER A 219 16.08 -2.60 -3.31
C SER A 219 16.33 -2.92 -1.83
N CYS A 220 15.31 -3.29 -1.05
CA CYS A 220 15.48 -3.61 0.36
C CYS A 220 16.31 -4.88 0.57
N THR A 221 16.17 -5.89 -0.29
CA THR A 221 16.95 -7.14 -0.22
C THR A 221 18.41 -6.87 -0.49
N ILE A 222 18.72 -6.13 -1.57
CA ILE A 222 20.10 -5.74 -1.91
C ILE A 222 20.70 -4.91 -0.78
N THR A 223 19.97 -3.91 -0.29
CA THR A 223 20.40 -3.09 0.85
C THR A 223 20.70 -3.93 2.09
N THR A 224 19.84 -4.89 2.41
CA THR A 224 20.01 -5.73 3.61
C THR A 224 21.25 -6.60 3.49
N LEU A 225 21.48 -7.23 2.33
CA LEU A 225 22.68 -8.04 2.08
C LEU A 225 23.95 -7.21 2.14
N LEU A 226 23.97 -6.03 1.51
CA LEU A 226 25.11 -5.10 1.58
C LEU A 226 25.34 -4.65 3.03
N SER A 227 24.28 -4.29 3.74
CA SER A 227 24.35 -3.84 5.14
C SER A 227 24.92 -4.93 6.03
N LEU A 228 24.46 -6.19 5.92
CA LEU A 228 25.00 -7.32 6.69
C LEU A 228 26.46 -7.59 6.35
N TRP A 229 26.81 -7.55 5.06
CA TRP A 229 28.18 -7.79 4.61
C TRP A 229 29.16 -6.77 5.18
N VAL A 230 28.74 -5.51 5.35
CA VAL A 230 29.54 -4.44 5.95
C VAL A 230 29.44 -4.43 7.48
N SER A 231 28.26 -4.68 8.04
CA SER A 231 28.01 -4.51 9.47
C SER A 231 28.61 -5.61 10.33
N VAL A 232 28.62 -6.85 9.86
CA VAL A 232 29.20 -7.99 10.57
C VAL A 232 30.69 -7.78 10.82
N PRO A 233 31.55 -7.50 9.82
CA PRO A 233 32.97 -7.30 10.05
C PRO A 233 33.25 -6.02 10.86
N ILE A 234 32.57 -4.91 10.56
CA ILE A 234 32.78 -3.65 11.29
C ILE A 234 32.34 -3.82 12.75
N GLY A 235 31.16 -4.37 13.01
CA GLY A 235 30.65 -4.63 14.36
C GLY A 235 31.59 -5.51 15.17
N TYR A 236 32.12 -6.58 14.55
CA TYR A 236 33.11 -7.45 15.18
C TYR A 236 34.40 -6.70 15.53
N VAL A 237 34.93 -5.92 14.58
CA VAL A 237 36.17 -5.16 14.79
C VAL A 237 35.99 -4.10 15.88
N MET A 238 34.85 -3.40 15.88
CA MET A 238 34.52 -2.38 16.88
C MET A 238 34.34 -2.97 18.28
N SER A 239 33.81 -4.19 18.38
CA SER A 239 33.69 -4.92 19.65
C SER A 239 35.06 -5.40 20.17
N ARG A 240 35.87 -6.05 19.32
CA ARG A 240 37.08 -6.77 19.76
C ARG A 240 38.35 -5.92 19.83
N TYR A 241 38.44 -4.82 19.09
CA TYR A 241 39.66 -4.03 19.00
C TYR A 241 39.46 -2.59 19.49
N GLN A 242 40.48 -2.07 20.18
CA GLN A 242 40.61 -0.65 20.51
C GLN A 242 41.67 -0.06 19.59
N PHE A 243 41.27 0.87 18.73
CA PHE A 243 42.16 1.54 17.78
C PHE A 243 41.80 3.03 17.68
N ARG A 244 42.75 3.87 17.27
CA ARG A 244 42.63 5.34 17.30
C ARG A 244 41.48 5.88 16.45
N GLY A 245 41.09 5.18 15.37
CA GLY A 245 39.99 5.57 14.47
C GLY A 245 38.59 5.16 14.95
N LYS A 246 38.46 4.46 16.08
CA LYS A 246 37.18 4.00 16.63
C LYS A 246 36.17 5.13 16.88
N PRO A 247 36.54 6.28 17.48
CA PRO A 247 35.61 7.39 17.68
C PRO A 247 35.08 7.99 16.37
N LEU A 248 35.90 8.00 15.30
CA LEU A 248 35.48 8.51 14.00
C LEU A 248 34.39 7.63 13.38
N ILE A 249 34.55 6.31 13.46
CA ILE A 249 33.54 5.36 12.98
C ILE A 249 32.27 5.49 13.82
N ASP A 250 32.38 5.56 15.14
CA ASP A 250 31.22 5.76 16.02
C ASP A 250 30.45 7.04 15.64
N THR A 251 31.17 8.15 15.43
CA THR A 251 30.55 9.42 14.98
C THR A 251 29.86 9.26 13.61
N LEU A 252 30.50 8.58 12.65
CA LEU A 252 29.95 8.38 11.31
C LEU A 252 28.66 7.55 11.33
N LEU A 253 28.58 6.56 12.22
CA LEU A 253 27.40 5.72 12.41
C LEU A 253 26.28 6.48 13.10
N ASP A 254 26.59 7.43 13.99
CA ASP A 254 25.57 8.22 14.70
C ASP A 254 24.90 9.28 13.79
N ILE A 255 25.61 9.82 12.80
CA ILE A 255 25.08 10.83 11.85
C ILE A 255 23.74 10.41 11.23
N PRO A 256 23.61 9.28 10.50
CA PRO A 256 22.35 8.89 9.86
C PRO A 256 21.27 8.44 10.85
N ILE A 257 21.64 8.09 12.09
CA ILE A 257 20.69 7.70 13.15
C ILE A 257 20.01 8.93 13.74
N VAL A 258 20.76 10.03 13.91
CA VAL A 258 20.27 11.27 14.53
C VAL A 258 19.63 12.21 13.51
N LEU A 259 20.09 12.18 12.25
CA LEU A 259 19.57 13.07 11.21
C LEU A 259 18.17 12.65 10.73
N PRO A 260 17.28 13.61 10.46
CA PRO A 260 16.02 13.33 9.79
C PRO A 260 16.27 12.64 8.43
N PRO A 261 15.44 11.66 8.01
CA PRO A 261 15.64 10.93 6.75
C PRO A 261 15.75 11.84 5.52
N LEU A 262 14.99 12.94 5.53
CA LEU A 262 15.03 13.95 4.46
C LEU A 262 16.41 14.61 4.33
N VAL A 263 17.07 14.91 5.46
CA VAL A 263 18.41 15.52 5.48
C VAL A 263 19.44 14.53 4.94
N VAL A 264 19.32 13.25 5.29
CA VAL A 264 20.20 12.19 4.76
C VAL A 264 20.07 12.08 3.24
N GLY A 265 18.84 12.06 2.73
CA GLY A 265 18.57 12.02 1.29
C GLY A 265 19.13 13.23 0.54
N LEU A 266 18.91 14.45 1.04
CA LEU A 266 19.46 15.67 0.43
C LEU A 266 20.99 15.71 0.47
N SER A 267 21.59 15.32 1.60
CA SER A 267 23.06 15.25 1.73
C SER A 267 23.66 14.29 0.71
N LEU A 268 22.98 13.17 0.46
CA LEU A 268 23.40 12.21 -0.53
C LEU A 268 23.28 12.75 -1.96
N LEU A 269 22.17 13.41 -2.28
CA LEU A 269 22.00 14.07 -3.58
C LEU A 269 23.08 15.13 -3.84
N ILE A 270 23.40 15.93 -2.81
CA ILE A 270 24.46 16.94 -2.87
C ILE A 270 25.81 16.26 -3.08
N LEU A 271 26.11 15.19 -2.33
CA LEU A 271 27.35 14.42 -2.48
C LEU A 271 27.55 13.95 -3.92
N PHE A 272 26.54 13.32 -4.52
CA PHE A 272 26.64 12.81 -5.89
C PHE A 272 26.77 13.89 -6.96
N ARG A 273 26.41 15.15 -6.66
CA ARG A 273 26.64 16.29 -7.56
C ARG A 273 28.11 16.74 -7.62
N TYR A 274 28.92 16.40 -6.62
CA TYR A 274 30.36 16.71 -6.58
C TYR A 274 31.26 15.52 -6.96
N VAL A 275 30.65 14.37 -7.23
CA VAL A 275 31.32 13.13 -7.65
C VAL A 275 31.45 13.14 -9.19
N PRO A 276 32.42 12.42 -9.80
CA PRO A 276 32.57 12.38 -11.25
C PRO A 276 31.28 12.07 -12.00
N ASP A 277 31.09 12.72 -13.15
CA ASP A 277 29.84 12.69 -13.94
C ASP A 277 29.33 11.26 -14.21
N TRP A 278 30.24 10.32 -14.53
CA TRP A 278 29.88 8.93 -14.79
C TRP A 278 29.17 8.24 -13.61
N LEU A 279 29.54 8.60 -12.37
CA LEU A 279 28.97 8.02 -11.16
C LEU A 279 27.72 8.80 -10.71
N SER A 280 27.70 10.12 -10.91
CA SER A 280 26.48 10.94 -10.75
C SER A 280 25.36 10.41 -11.66
N ASP A 281 25.65 10.23 -12.96
CA ASP A 281 24.69 9.76 -13.96
C ASP A 281 24.21 8.33 -13.70
N ALA A 282 25.03 7.49 -13.06
CA ALA A 282 24.65 6.13 -12.71
C ALA A 282 23.69 6.05 -11.53
N VAL A 283 23.74 7.02 -10.60
CA VAL A 283 23.06 6.94 -9.31
C VAL A 283 21.88 7.91 -9.21
N VAL A 284 22.07 9.17 -9.59
CA VAL A 284 21.09 10.25 -9.36
C VAL A 284 19.79 9.98 -10.14
N TYR A 285 18.65 10.03 -9.43
CA TYR A 285 17.31 9.71 -9.94
C TYR A 285 17.14 8.30 -10.54
N LYS A 286 18.04 7.37 -10.23
CA LYS A 286 17.96 5.96 -10.66
C LYS A 286 17.77 5.04 -9.46
N TRP A 287 17.40 3.79 -9.73
CA TRP A 287 17.19 2.78 -8.69
C TRP A 287 18.41 2.57 -7.74
N PRO A 288 19.69 2.76 -8.15
CA PRO A 288 20.81 2.65 -7.21
C PRO A 288 20.80 3.72 -6.12
N ALA A 289 20.27 4.92 -6.36
CA ALA A 289 20.12 5.93 -5.31
C ALA A 289 19.20 5.46 -4.19
N VAL A 290 18.16 4.69 -4.51
CA VAL A 290 17.25 4.11 -3.51
C VAL A 290 18.01 3.14 -2.60
N VAL A 291 18.77 2.22 -3.20
CA VAL A 291 19.59 1.25 -2.46
C VAL A 291 20.61 1.97 -1.58
N LEU A 292 21.28 2.99 -2.11
CA LEU A 292 22.34 3.68 -1.39
C LEU A 292 21.81 4.53 -0.24
N ALA A 293 20.66 5.20 -0.43
CA ALA A 293 19.97 5.92 0.63
C ALA A 293 19.50 4.98 1.75
N GLN A 294 18.87 3.84 1.40
CA GLN A 294 18.48 2.83 2.37
C GLN A 294 19.71 2.26 3.11
N PHE A 295 20.79 1.96 2.38
CA PHE A 295 22.04 1.41 2.93
C PHE A 295 22.69 2.33 3.95
N MET A 296 22.74 3.64 3.69
CA MET A 296 23.35 4.60 4.62
C MET A 296 22.73 4.55 6.02
N VAL A 297 21.40 4.40 6.09
CA VAL A 297 20.67 4.31 7.36
C VAL A 297 20.72 2.89 7.90
N ALA A 298 20.38 1.89 7.09
CA ALA A 298 20.31 0.48 7.50
C ALA A 298 21.66 -0.06 7.99
N CYS A 299 22.76 0.28 7.31
CA CYS A 299 24.09 -0.14 7.70
C CYS A 299 24.49 0.43 9.06
N ALA A 300 24.15 1.69 9.35
CA ALA A 300 24.49 2.31 10.62
C ALA A 300 23.82 1.60 11.82
N PHE A 301 22.52 1.35 11.70
CA PHE A 301 21.78 0.54 12.69
C PHE A 301 22.32 -0.88 12.77
N ALA A 302 22.59 -1.54 11.63
CA ALA A 302 23.08 -2.91 11.61
C ALA A 302 24.46 -3.03 12.29
N VAL A 303 25.38 -2.11 12.06
CA VAL A 303 26.71 -2.10 12.72
C VAL A 303 26.55 -1.96 14.23
N ARG A 304 25.69 -1.03 14.68
CA ARG A 304 25.44 -0.80 16.10
C ARG A 304 24.88 -2.07 16.76
N THR A 305 23.89 -2.69 16.14
CA THR A 305 23.30 -3.95 16.62
C THR A 305 24.34 -5.07 16.67
N MET A 306 25.12 -5.27 15.61
CA MET A 306 26.15 -6.31 15.58
C MET A 306 27.23 -6.08 16.64
N ARG A 307 27.67 -4.85 16.85
CA ARG A 307 28.62 -4.50 17.93
C ARG A 307 28.07 -4.91 19.29
N VAL A 308 26.83 -4.53 19.61
CA VAL A 308 26.18 -4.88 20.88
C VAL A 308 26.08 -6.41 21.04
N THR A 309 25.71 -7.13 19.99
CA THR A 309 25.65 -8.59 20.01
C THR A 309 27.03 -9.21 20.30
N PHE A 310 28.09 -8.74 19.64
CA PHE A 310 29.44 -9.27 19.87
C PHE A 310 30.01 -8.88 21.25
N ASP A 311 29.65 -7.72 21.78
CA ASP A 311 30.03 -7.27 23.13
C ASP A 311 29.42 -8.17 24.21
N GLN A 312 28.24 -8.75 23.97
CA GLN A 312 27.61 -9.71 24.89
C GLN A 312 28.31 -11.07 24.91
N ILE A 313 29.08 -11.43 23.88
CA ILE A 313 29.78 -12.71 23.81
C ILE A 313 31.13 -12.61 24.52
N PRO A 314 31.37 -13.38 25.61
CA PRO A 314 32.63 -13.37 26.33
C PRO A 314 33.83 -13.67 25.44
N GLN A 315 34.86 -12.82 25.51
CA GLN A 315 36.08 -12.96 24.71
C GLN A 315 36.86 -14.26 25.01
N ARG A 316 36.61 -14.88 26.18
CA ARG A 316 37.19 -16.16 26.59
C ARG A 316 36.90 -17.27 25.58
N TYR A 317 35.72 -17.31 24.96
CA TYR A 317 35.39 -18.34 23.98
C TYR A 317 36.30 -18.28 22.75
N GLU A 318 36.63 -17.08 22.28
CA GLU A 318 37.58 -16.89 21.18
C GLU A 318 38.98 -17.31 21.59
N GLN A 319 39.43 -16.92 22.79
CA GLN A 319 40.77 -17.26 23.30
C GLN A 319 40.96 -18.77 23.44
N VAL A 320 39.97 -19.50 23.97
CA VAL A 320 40.03 -20.97 24.06
C VAL A 320 40.11 -21.60 22.67
N ALA A 321 39.33 -21.11 21.70
CA ALA A 321 39.40 -21.61 20.33
C ALA A 321 40.79 -21.44 19.70
N LEU A 322 41.44 -20.29 19.94
CA LEU A 322 42.81 -20.04 19.49
C LEU A 322 43.82 -21.01 20.14
N THR A 323 43.68 -21.31 21.44
CA THR A 323 44.55 -22.29 22.12
C THR A 323 44.38 -23.72 21.61
N LEU A 324 43.20 -24.07 21.10
CA LEU A 324 42.90 -25.36 20.46
C LEU A 324 43.38 -25.43 18.99
N GLY A 325 44.17 -24.46 18.52
CA GLY A 325 44.76 -24.43 17.19
C GLY A 325 43.88 -23.81 16.09
N CYS A 326 42.77 -23.16 16.44
CA CYS A 326 42.04 -22.35 15.47
C CYS A 326 42.81 -21.06 15.16
N ASN A 327 42.78 -20.62 13.90
CA ASN A 327 43.15 -19.24 13.56
C ASN A 327 41.97 -18.30 13.84
N ARG A 328 42.20 -16.98 13.87
CA ARG A 328 41.14 -15.99 14.18
C ARG A 328 39.91 -16.07 13.26
N GLN A 329 40.09 -16.32 11.96
CA GLN A 329 38.97 -16.51 11.04
C GLN A 329 38.15 -17.77 11.37
N LYS A 330 38.81 -18.90 11.66
CA LYS A 330 38.13 -20.13 12.08
C LYS A 330 37.42 -19.94 13.41
N ALA A 331 38.04 -19.26 14.38
CA ALA A 331 37.41 -18.95 15.67
C ALA A 331 36.17 -18.05 15.48
N PHE A 332 36.25 -17.04 14.61
CA PHE A 332 35.11 -16.20 14.26
C PHE A 332 33.96 -17.02 13.66
N TRP A 333 34.21 -17.78 12.59
CA TRP A 333 33.15 -18.52 11.88
C TRP A 333 32.60 -19.73 12.65
N ARG A 334 33.42 -20.41 13.46
CA ARG A 334 33.00 -21.64 14.18
C ARG A 334 32.50 -21.39 15.60
N VAL A 335 32.89 -20.28 16.24
CA VAL A 335 32.56 -20.02 17.65
C VAL A 335 31.76 -18.74 17.79
N ILE A 336 32.24 -17.62 17.26
CA ILE A 336 31.58 -16.32 17.47
C ILE A 336 30.29 -16.18 16.65
N MET A 337 30.34 -16.46 15.34
CA MET A 337 29.17 -16.34 14.46
C MET A 337 27.99 -17.21 14.91
N PRO A 338 28.17 -18.49 15.29
CA PRO A 338 27.06 -19.32 15.78
C PRO A 338 26.47 -18.85 17.12
N GLN A 339 27.27 -18.20 17.97
CA GLN A 339 26.82 -17.62 19.23
C GLN A 339 26.09 -16.27 19.04
N ALA A 340 26.33 -15.61 17.91
CA ALA A 340 25.73 -14.32 17.54
C ALA A 340 24.49 -14.45 16.64
N LYS A 341 24.10 -15.68 16.26
CA LYS A 341 22.95 -15.98 15.39
C LYS A 341 21.64 -15.88 16.16
#